data_AF-A0A1X1TEF7-F1
#
_entry.id   AF-A0A1X1TEF7-F1
#
_cell.length_a   1.000
_cell.length_b   1.000
_cell.length_c   1.000
_cell.angle_alpha   90.00
_cell.angle_beta   90.00
_cell.angle_gamma   90.00
#
_symmetry.space_group_name_H-M   'P 1'
#
loop_
_entity.id
_entity.type
_entity.pdbx_description
1 polymer ?
#
loop_
_entity_poly.entity_id
_entity_poly.type
_entity_poly.pdbx_seq_one_letter_code
_entity_poly.pdbx_strand_id
1 'polypeptide(L)'
;MALTFDDDQAAPLLESLGLPADATDVDLILDTAKDLAAQAAGLNPEKPSTVAAAAKRAGLEVIDTETLATLRHDAQEGRKIAAAAAQQKVEASVDDAITKGKITPARRKHWVTLIAADPGMAEVLASVPNETAIPLTEIGHSVEASTEDLAEAGRWFY
;
A
#
# COMPACT_ATOMS: atom_id res chain seq x y z
N MET A 1 -37.31 16.25 -51.75
CA MET A 1 -37.11 14.79 -51.81
C MET A 1 -37.49 14.26 -50.43
N ALA A 2 -38.49 13.38 -50.31
CA ALA A 2 -38.86 12.79 -49.03
C ALA A 2 -38.01 11.52 -48.83
N LEU A 3 -37.28 11.45 -47.73
CA LEU A 3 -36.63 10.21 -47.30
C LEU A 3 -37.64 9.48 -46.42
N THR A 4 -38.04 8.27 -46.81
CA THR A 4 -38.97 7.42 -46.05
C THR A 4 -38.23 6.18 -45.60
N PHE A 5 -38.16 5.97 -44.29
CA PHE A 5 -37.66 4.74 -43.67
C PHE A 5 -38.85 3.85 -43.31
N ASP A 6 -38.68 2.54 -43.43
CA ASP A 6 -39.61 1.58 -42.83
C ASP A 6 -39.31 1.40 -41.33
N ASP A 7 -40.23 0.77 -40.59
CA ASP A 7 -40.11 0.59 -39.13
C ASP A 7 -38.86 -0.23 -38.76
N ASP A 8 -38.45 -1.16 -39.63
CA ASP A 8 -37.26 -2.00 -39.46
C ASP A 8 -35.95 -1.20 -39.68
N GLN A 9 -35.98 -0.11 -40.44
CA GLN A 9 -34.87 0.82 -40.66
C GLN A 9 -34.85 1.99 -39.66
N ALA A 10 -36.02 2.42 -39.18
CA ALA A 10 -36.15 3.52 -38.23
C ALA A 10 -35.66 3.12 -36.83
N ALA A 11 -36.02 1.92 -36.35
CA ALA A 11 -35.59 1.42 -35.04
C ALA A 11 -34.05 1.40 -34.85
N PRO A 12 -33.24 0.82 -35.75
CA PRO A 12 -31.79 0.82 -35.59
C PRO A 12 -31.15 2.21 -35.76
N LEU A 13 -31.76 3.11 -36.56
CA LEU A 13 -31.30 4.49 -36.67
C LEU A 13 -31.50 5.23 -35.33
N LEU A 14 -32.67 5.11 -34.72
CA LEU A 14 -32.98 5.72 -33.43
C LEU A 14 -32.11 5.15 -32.30
N GLU A 15 -31.91 3.83 -32.29
CA GLU A 15 -31.00 3.17 -31.35
C GLU A 15 -29.56 3.68 -31.50
N SER A 16 -29.08 3.88 -32.74
CA SER A 16 -27.74 4.44 -32.99
C SER A 16 -27.57 5.87 -32.50
N LEU A 17 -28.66 6.63 -32.44
CA LEU A 17 -28.70 8.01 -31.90
C LEU A 17 -28.94 8.02 -30.38
N GLY A 18 -29.16 6.87 -29.74
CA GLY A 18 -29.48 6.77 -28.32
C GLY A 18 -30.89 7.25 -27.97
N LEU A 19 -31.79 7.31 -28.96
CA LEU A 19 -33.19 7.69 -28.79
C LEU A 19 -34.07 6.45 -28.62
N PRO A 20 -35.24 6.57 -27.96
CA PRO A 20 -36.17 5.46 -27.87
C PRO A 20 -36.72 5.11 -29.26
N ALA A 21 -36.95 3.82 -29.50
CA ALA A 21 -37.30 3.28 -30.82
C ALA A 21 -38.68 3.76 -31.35
N ASP A 22 -39.49 4.38 -30.49
CA ASP A 22 -40.78 4.98 -30.80
C ASP A 22 -40.74 6.52 -30.88
N ALA A 23 -39.55 7.13 -30.95
CA ALA A 23 -39.42 8.57 -31.11
C ALA A 23 -40.02 9.02 -32.46
N THR A 24 -41.13 9.75 -32.42
CA THR A 24 -41.80 10.30 -33.61
C THR A 24 -41.49 11.78 -33.87
N ASP A 25 -40.75 12.42 -32.98
CA ASP A 25 -40.37 13.83 -33.10
C ASP A 25 -39.18 13.99 -34.05
N VAL A 26 -39.48 14.37 -35.29
CA VAL A 26 -38.50 14.54 -36.36
C VAL A 26 -37.49 15.65 -36.04
N ASP A 27 -37.92 16.72 -35.35
CA ASP A 27 -37.04 17.84 -35.01
C ASP A 27 -36.02 17.41 -33.94
N LEU A 28 -36.47 16.63 -32.94
CA LEU A 28 -35.59 16.04 -31.93
C LEU A 28 -34.56 15.08 -32.53
N ILE A 29 -34.97 14.22 -33.47
CA ILE A 29 -34.08 13.28 -34.16
C ILE A 29 -33.03 14.05 -34.99
N LEU A 30 -33.47 15.12 -35.67
CA LEU A 30 -32.58 15.93 -36.48
C LEU A 30 -31.58 16.70 -35.61
N ASP A 31 -32.02 17.24 -34.47
CA ASP A 31 -31.15 18.02 -33.59
C ASP A 31 -30.15 17.13 -32.83
N THR A 32 -30.55 15.93 -32.41
CA THR A 32 -29.62 14.93 -31.85
C THR A 32 -28.59 14.46 -32.89
N ALA A 33 -29.00 14.22 -34.14
CA ALA A 33 -28.07 13.88 -35.21
C ALA A 33 -27.09 15.03 -35.53
N LYS A 34 -27.57 16.29 -35.53
CA LYS A 34 -26.70 17.47 -35.70
C LYS A 34 -25.71 17.62 -34.55
N ASP A 35 -26.16 17.44 -33.31
CA ASP A 35 -25.30 17.54 -32.13
C ASP A 35 -24.23 16.45 -32.15
N LEU A 36 -24.61 15.20 -32.46
CA LEU A 36 -23.66 14.10 -32.63
C LEU A 36 -22.64 14.38 -33.75
N ALA A 37 -23.09 14.89 -34.89
CA ALA A 37 -22.21 15.28 -35.99
C ALA A 37 -21.26 16.43 -35.60
N ALA A 38 -21.73 17.40 -34.82
CA ALA A 38 -20.90 18.50 -34.30
C ALA A 38 -19.87 18.01 -33.28
N GLN A 39 -20.26 17.08 -32.39
CA GLN A 39 -19.35 16.43 -31.45
C GLN A 39 -18.27 15.61 -32.18
N ALA A 40 -18.65 14.87 -33.22
CA ALA A 40 -17.72 14.11 -34.07
C ALA A 40 -16.77 15.02 -34.87
N ALA A 41 -17.28 16.12 -35.44
CA ALA A 41 -16.46 17.10 -36.15
C ALA A 41 -15.45 17.84 -35.24
N GLY A 42 -15.78 17.97 -33.94
CA GLY A 42 -14.87 18.50 -32.92
C GLY A 42 -13.75 17.52 -32.52
N LEU A 43 -13.91 16.23 -32.78
CA LEU A 43 -12.93 15.17 -32.52
C LEU A 43 -12.07 14.96 -33.77
N ASN A 44 -11.19 15.92 -34.04
CA ASN A 44 -10.24 15.81 -35.14
C ASN A 44 -9.01 14.98 -34.67
N PRO A 45 -8.84 13.71 -35.07
CA PRO A 45 -7.82 12.81 -34.51
C PRO A 45 -6.39 13.24 -34.83
N GLU A 46 -6.20 14.16 -35.77
CA GLU A 46 -4.89 14.71 -36.13
C GLU A 46 -4.41 15.85 -35.21
N LYS A 47 -5.27 16.36 -34.31
CA LYS A 47 -4.90 17.40 -33.35
C LYS A 47 -4.59 16.76 -31.99
N PRO A 48 -3.35 16.84 -31.47
CA PRO A 48 -2.98 16.24 -30.17
C PRO A 48 -3.90 16.65 -29.00
N SER A 49 -4.53 17.83 -29.09
CA SER A 49 -5.48 18.34 -28.10
C SER A 49 -6.81 17.58 -28.03
N THR A 50 -7.26 16.95 -29.12
CA THR A 50 -8.53 16.19 -29.14
C THR A 50 -8.33 14.81 -28.51
N VAL A 51 -7.15 14.21 -28.69
CA VAL A 51 -6.76 12.95 -28.04
C VAL A 51 -6.62 13.16 -26.53
N ALA A 52 -5.98 14.24 -26.08
CA ALA A 52 -5.91 14.59 -24.66
C ALA A 52 -7.29 14.89 -24.06
N ALA A 53 -8.17 15.58 -24.79
CA ALA A 53 -9.54 15.84 -24.34
C ALA A 53 -10.39 14.56 -24.27
N ALA A 54 -10.25 13.64 -25.23
CA ALA A 54 -10.92 12.35 -25.23
C ALA A 54 -10.42 11.44 -24.09
N ALA A 55 -9.10 11.40 -23.86
CA ALA A 55 -8.50 10.69 -22.72
C ALA A 55 -9.06 11.20 -21.40
N LYS A 56 -9.13 12.53 -21.22
CA LYS A 56 -9.68 13.14 -20.00
C LYS A 56 -11.14 12.78 -19.75
N ARG A 57 -11.97 12.72 -20.80
CA ARG A 57 -13.38 12.28 -20.68
C ARG A 57 -13.49 10.81 -20.25
N ALA A 58 -12.49 9.98 -20.58
CA ALA A 58 -12.39 8.59 -20.15
C ALA A 58 -11.68 8.42 -18.77
N GLY A 59 -11.36 9.51 -18.07
CA GLY A 59 -10.63 9.48 -16.80
C GLY A 59 -9.15 9.14 -16.93
N LEU A 60 -8.59 9.23 -18.15
CA LEU A 60 -7.18 8.98 -18.45
C LEU A 60 -6.42 10.30 -18.60
N GLU A 61 -5.17 10.33 -18.14
CA GLU A 61 -4.28 11.47 -18.32
C GLU A 61 -3.14 11.11 -19.28
N VAL A 62 -2.86 12.01 -20.22
CA VAL A 62 -1.79 11.81 -21.21
C VAL A 62 -0.49 12.28 -20.59
N ILE A 63 0.42 11.35 -20.34
CA ILE A 63 1.75 11.60 -19.80
C ILE A 63 2.77 11.26 -20.89
N ASP A 64 3.86 12.03 -20.97
CA ASP A 64 4.95 11.73 -21.88
C ASP A 64 5.68 10.43 -21.48
N THR A 65 6.28 9.77 -22.46
CA THR A 65 6.89 8.46 -22.27
C THR A 65 8.09 8.46 -21.34
N GLU A 66 8.83 9.57 -21.26
CA GLU A 66 10.04 9.70 -20.43
C GLU A 66 9.68 9.85 -18.95
N THR A 67 8.70 10.69 -18.65
CA THR A 67 8.13 10.85 -17.31
C THR A 67 7.51 9.55 -16.82
N LEU A 68 6.78 8.84 -17.68
CA LEU A 68 6.20 7.55 -17.32
C LEU A 68 7.28 6.48 -17.07
N ALA A 69 8.38 6.48 -17.83
CA ALA A 69 9.51 5.58 -17.58
C ALA A 69 10.20 5.90 -16.25
N THR A 70 10.42 7.17 -15.95
CA THR A 70 11.01 7.65 -14.69
C THR A 70 10.12 7.28 -13.50
N LEU A 71 8.81 7.53 -13.57
CA LEU A 71 7.86 7.16 -12.52
C LEU A 71 7.85 5.65 -12.25
N ARG A 72 7.94 4.82 -13.29
CA ARG A 72 8.00 3.36 -13.13
C ARG A 72 9.30 2.92 -12.46
N HIS A 73 10.41 3.54 -12.84
CA HIS A 73 11.71 3.28 -12.22
C HIS A 73 11.68 3.66 -10.73
N ASP A 74 11.24 4.86 -10.40
CA ASP A 74 11.19 5.37 -9.03
C ASP A 74 10.22 4.57 -8.17
N ALA A 75 9.08 4.12 -8.72
CA ALA A 75 8.17 3.22 -8.02
C ALA A 75 8.80 1.85 -7.73
N GLN A 76 9.68 1.34 -8.59
CA GLN A 76 10.40 0.09 -8.34
C GLN A 76 11.45 0.28 -7.24
N GLU A 77 12.24 1.36 -7.29
CA GLU A 77 13.23 1.67 -6.26
C GLU A 77 12.56 1.96 -4.91
N GLY A 78 11.46 2.71 -4.90
CA GLY A 78 10.67 2.98 -3.69
C GLY A 78 10.15 1.69 -3.03
N ARG A 79 9.70 0.70 -3.81
CA ARG A 79 9.29 -0.61 -3.25
C ARG A 79 10.47 -1.37 -2.62
N LYS A 80 11.66 -1.30 -3.21
CA LYS A 80 12.86 -1.93 -2.64
C LYS A 80 13.27 -1.25 -1.33
N ILE A 81 13.29 0.08 -1.31
CA ILE A 81 13.63 0.87 -0.12
C ILE A 81 12.61 0.63 0.99
N ALA A 82 11.32 0.62 0.68
CA ALA A 82 10.26 0.35 1.66
C ALA A 82 10.40 -1.03 2.30
N ALA A 83 10.70 -2.06 1.50
CA ALA A 83 10.95 -3.41 2.00
C ALA A 83 12.19 -3.46 2.91
N ALA A 84 13.29 -2.81 2.51
CA ALA A 84 14.50 -2.73 3.32
C ALA A 84 14.27 -1.98 4.64
N ALA A 85 13.53 -0.86 4.62
CA ALA A 85 13.20 -0.08 5.80
C ALA A 85 12.32 -0.86 6.78
N ALA A 86 11.35 -1.63 6.28
CA ALA A 86 10.52 -2.51 7.11
C ALA A 86 11.38 -3.57 7.82
N GLN A 87 12.29 -4.22 7.09
CA GLN A 87 13.20 -5.21 7.67
C GLN A 87 14.12 -4.57 8.73
N GLN A 88 14.71 -3.42 8.43
CA GLN A 88 15.58 -2.70 9.37
C GLN A 88 14.84 -2.30 10.65
N LYS A 89 13.58 -1.88 10.54
CA LYS A 89 12.74 -1.54 11.69
C LYS A 89 12.53 -2.76 12.60
N VAL A 90 12.27 -3.93 12.02
CA VAL A 90 12.15 -5.18 12.79
C VAL A 90 13.45 -5.50 13.51
N GLU A 91 14.57 -5.48 12.80
CA GLU A 91 15.88 -5.80 13.39
C GLU A 91 16.25 -4.83 14.52
N ALA A 92 16.04 -3.53 14.32
CA ALA A 92 16.28 -2.51 15.34
C ALA A 92 15.41 -2.73 16.60
N SER A 93 14.14 -3.13 16.43
CA SER A 93 13.27 -3.43 17.57
C SER A 93 13.74 -4.66 18.37
N VAL A 94 14.28 -5.66 17.69
CA VAL A 94 14.83 -6.86 18.32
C VAL A 94 16.15 -6.54 19.04
N ASP A 95 17.00 -5.70 18.44
CA ASP A 95 18.25 -5.25 19.08
C ASP A 95 18.01 -4.43 20.34
N ASP A 96 17.01 -3.54 20.32
CA ASP A 96 16.60 -2.78 21.50
C ASP A 96 16.12 -3.72 22.61
N ALA A 97 15.34 -4.75 22.27
CA ALA A 97 14.89 -5.75 23.22
C ALA A 97 16.04 -6.58 23.82
N ILE A 98 17.07 -6.91 23.02
CA ILE A 98 18.29 -7.57 23.50
C ILE A 98 19.05 -6.67 24.47
N THR A 99 19.24 -5.39 24.09
CA THR A 99 19.96 -4.40 24.89
C THR A 99 19.30 -4.19 26.25
N LYS A 100 17.98 -4.26 26.31
CA LYS A 100 17.18 -4.16 27.55
C LYS A 100 17.07 -5.47 28.34
N GLY A 101 17.76 -6.53 27.91
CA GLY A 101 17.73 -7.84 28.57
C GLY A 101 16.37 -8.55 28.50
N LYS A 102 15.46 -8.11 27.63
CA LYS A 102 14.12 -8.73 27.46
C LYS A 102 14.22 -10.12 26.86
N ILE A 103 15.16 -10.30 25.93
CA ILE A 103 15.44 -11.55 25.23
C ILE A 103 16.95 -11.78 25.15
N THR A 104 17.35 -13.03 24.95
CA THR A 104 18.77 -13.37 24.79
C THR A 104 19.25 -13.12 23.35
N PRO A 105 20.52 -12.75 23.12
CA PRO A 105 21.08 -12.55 21.78
C PRO A 105 20.94 -13.78 20.87
N ALA A 106 21.02 -14.98 21.43
CA ALA A 106 20.87 -16.24 20.69
C ALA A 106 19.49 -16.36 20.00
N ARG A 107 18.46 -15.71 20.53
CA ARG A 107 17.10 -15.72 19.96
C ARG A 107 16.85 -14.62 18.93
N ARG A 108 17.85 -13.77 18.61
CA ARG A 108 17.70 -12.67 17.64
C ARG A 108 17.10 -13.13 16.32
N LYS A 109 17.71 -14.14 15.69
CA LYS A 109 17.26 -14.67 14.39
C LYS A 109 15.84 -15.22 14.44
N HIS A 110 15.48 -15.87 15.54
CA HIS A 110 14.13 -16.41 15.75
C HIS A 110 13.10 -15.28 15.81
N TRP A 111 13.35 -14.24 16.60
CA TRP A 111 12.44 -13.10 16.73
C TRP A 111 12.30 -12.29 15.44
N VAL A 112 13.40 -12.06 14.71
CA VAL A 112 13.33 -11.39 13.39
C VAL A 112 12.47 -12.19 12.42
N THR A 113 12.66 -13.52 12.37
CA THR A 113 11.86 -14.40 11.50
C THR A 113 10.39 -14.43 11.93
N LEU A 114 10.14 -14.46 13.23
CA LEU A 114 8.79 -14.48 13.80
C LEU A 114 8.03 -13.20 13.50
N ILE A 115 8.64 -12.03 13.69
CA ILE A 115 8.03 -10.72 13.42
C ILE A 115 7.83 -10.51 11.92
N ALA A 116 8.74 -11.03 11.08
CA ALA A 116 8.58 -11.00 9.63
C ALA A 116 7.37 -11.83 9.17
N ALA A 117 7.06 -12.94 9.85
CA ALA A 117 5.90 -13.78 9.56
C ALA A 117 4.59 -13.22 10.17
N ASP A 118 4.68 -12.66 11.38
CA ASP A 118 3.56 -12.04 12.09
C ASP A 118 4.00 -10.69 12.70
N PRO A 119 3.65 -9.56 12.05
CA PRO A 119 3.99 -8.23 12.55
C PRO A 119 3.46 -7.93 13.96
N GLY A 120 2.37 -8.59 14.41
CA GLY A 120 1.81 -8.42 15.75
C GLY A 120 2.76 -8.86 16.86
N MET A 121 3.73 -9.73 16.56
CA MET A 121 4.72 -10.20 17.53
C MET A 121 5.69 -9.11 17.98
N ALA A 122 5.80 -8.00 17.24
CA ALA A 122 6.57 -6.84 17.69
C ALA A 122 5.95 -6.19 18.94
N GLU A 123 4.62 -6.17 19.05
CA GLU A 123 3.90 -5.64 20.21
C GLU A 123 4.07 -6.56 21.42
N VAL A 124 4.02 -7.87 21.19
CA VAL A 124 4.32 -8.88 22.22
C VAL A 124 5.73 -8.67 22.75
N LEU A 125 6.72 -8.53 21.87
CA LEU A 125 8.11 -8.25 22.28
C LEU A 125 8.24 -6.94 23.05
N ALA A 126 7.49 -5.91 22.66
CA ALA A 126 7.46 -4.63 23.38
C ALA A 126 6.86 -4.76 24.80
N SER A 127 5.86 -5.63 24.99
CA SER A 127 5.22 -5.87 26.28
C SER A 127 6.07 -6.67 27.28
N VAL A 128 7.11 -7.37 26.82
CA VAL A 128 8.02 -8.11 27.71
C VAL A 128 8.72 -7.12 28.65
N PRO A 129 8.69 -7.34 29.98
CA PRO A 129 9.41 -6.50 30.93
C PRO A 129 10.91 -6.49 30.66
N ASN A 130 11.57 -5.38 30.98
CA ASN A 130 13.04 -5.31 30.91
C ASN A 130 13.66 -6.36 31.82
N GLU A 131 14.85 -6.83 31.43
CA GLU A 131 15.64 -7.80 32.21
C GLU A 131 14.96 -9.16 32.47
N THR A 132 13.88 -9.48 31.75
CA THR A 132 13.16 -10.76 31.90
C THR A 132 14.06 -11.96 31.63
N ALA A 133 14.97 -11.87 30.65
CA ALA A 133 15.83 -12.98 30.25
C ALA A 133 17.27 -12.84 30.76
N ILE A 134 17.77 -11.60 30.84
CA ILE A 134 19.14 -11.30 31.30
C ILE A 134 19.03 -10.21 32.36
N PRO A 135 19.36 -10.50 33.63
CA PRO A 135 19.50 -9.48 34.66
C PRO A 135 20.64 -8.54 34.29
N LEU A 136 20.34 -7.26 34.13
CA LEU A 136 21.34 -6.21 33.84
C LEU A 136 21.57 -5.33 35.06
N THR A 137 20.59 -5.26 35.95
CA THR A 137 20.71 -4.65 37.26
C THR A 137 21.35 -5.65 38.23
N GLU A 138 22.35 -5.18 38.98
CA GLU A 138 23.00 -5.98 40.01
C GLU A 138 22.01 -6.29 41.15
N ILE A 139 21.74 -7.57 41.40
CA ILE A 139 20.83 -8.03 42.46
C ILE A 139 21.58 -8.22 43.79
N GLY A 140 22.90 -8.44 43.74
CA GLY A 140 23.77 -8.49 44.90
C GLY A 140 25.20 -8.91 44.55
N HIS A 141 26.16 -8.41 45.33
CA HIS A 141 27.54 -8.86 45.35
C HIS A 141 27.88 -9.52 46.69
N SER A 142 28.89 -10.39 46.71
CA SER A 142 29.46 -10.85 47.96
C SER A 142 30.15 -9.69 48.67
N VAL A 143 29.69 -9.34 49.87
CA VAL A 143 30.51 -8.60 50.83
C VAL A 143 31.62 -9.54 51.31
N GLU A 144 32.86 -9.06 51.27
CA GLU A 144 34.02 -9.78 51.81
C GLU A 144 33.73 -10.10 53.27
N ALA A 145 33.71 -11.39 53.63
CA ALA A 145 33.43 -11.80 55.00
C ALA A 145 34.54 -11.23 55.90
N SER A 146 34.22 -10.23 56.71
CA SER A 146 35.07 -9.83 57.82
C SER A 146 35.35 -11.07 58.66
N THR A 147 36.62 -11.33 58.96
CA THR A 147 37.11 -12.55 59.62
C THR A 147 36.43 -12.87 60.96
N GLU A 148 35.64 -11.94 61.50
CA GLU A 148 34.81 -12.08 62.70
C GLU A 148 33.51 -12.89 62.46
N ASP A 149 32.94 -12.90 61.24
CA ASP A 149 31.67 -13.61 60.93
C ASP A 149 31.85 -15.10 60.62
N LEU A 150 33.10 -15.56 60.41
CA LEU A 150 33.41 -16.98 60.17
C LEU A 150 33.47 -17.81 61.47
N ALA A 151 33.33 -17.18 62.64
CA ALA A 151 33.43 -17.85 63.93
C ALA A 151 32.17 -18.64 64.31
N GLU A 152 31.01 -18.35 63.71
CA GLU A 152 29.80 -19.13 63.92
C GLU A 152 29.60 -20.10 62.76
N ALA A 153 30.10 -21.33 62.94
CA ALA A 153 29.83 -22.43 62.02
C ALA A 153 28.32 -22.67 61.94
N GLY A 154 27.69 -22.09 60.92
CA GLY A 154 26.27 -22.26 60.63
C GLY A 154 25.95 -23.75 60.59
N ARG A 155 25.11 -24.20 61.54
CA ARG A 155 24.57 -25.56 61.60
C ARG A 155 23.58 -25.74 60.45
N TRP A 156 24.09 -25.93 59.25
CA TRP A 156 23.29 -26.07 58.03
C TRP A 156 23.10 -27.51 57.58
N PHE A 157 23.22 -28.46 58.51
CA PHE A 157 22.74 -29.81 58.33
C PHE A 157 22.17 -30.32 59.66
N TYR A 158 20.87 -30.61 59.69
CA TYR A 158 20.20 -31.49 60.63
C TYR A 158 19.43 -32.54 59.82
#